data_AF-A0A377TIB1-F1
#
_entry.id   AF-A0A377TIB1-F1
#
_cell.length_a   1.000
_cell.length_b   1.000
_cell.length_c   1.000
_cell.angle_alpha   90.00
_cell.angle_beta   90.00
_cell.angle_gamma   90.00
#
_symmetry.space_group_name_H-M   'P 1'
#
loop_
_entity.id
_entity.type
_entity.pdbx_description
1 polymer ?
#
loop_
_entity_poly.entity_id
_entity_poly.type
_entity_poly.pdbx_seq_one_letter_code
_entity_poly.pdbx_strand_id
1 'polypeptide(L)'
;MSNDLLSKVIINTVAASDAPHGRRAGVAMSNFGSGNQGITATMPVVVVAEHLGVDEETLARAYLSLISPAISIHSRYTRLSALCAASTAAMGAAAGMAWLFTRDINTINTAIINMVSDITGMICDGASNSCAMKVSSVVSSAFKAVLMAMQNSCAGANDGIVCADVEQTINNLCRLVIKPMTLTDKEIISIMVAK
;
A
#
# COMPACT_ATOMS: atom_id res chain seq x y z
N MET A 1 6.30 9.97 23.22
CA MET A 1 5.57 9.72 21.96
C MET A 1 5.97 10.79 20.96
N SER A 2 6.53 10.42 19.82
CA SER A 2 6.87 11.35 18.74
C SER A 2 5.58 11.86 18.09
N ASN A 3 5.45 13.17 17.93
CA ASN A 3 4.34 13.82 17.22
C ASN A 3 4.73 14.16 15.77
N ASP A 4 5.62 13.34 15.19
CA ASP A 4 6.12 13.53 13.82
C ASP A 4 5.09 13.07 12.78
N LEU A 5 5.32 13.45 11.53
CA LEU A 5 4.40 13.16 10.43
C LEU A 5 4.19 11.66 10.22
N LEU A 6 5.26 10.87 10.31
CA LEU A 6 5.18 9.41 10.19
C LEU A 6 4.26 8.81 11.25
N SER A 7 4.43 9.23 12.52
CA SER A 7 3.60 8.76 13.62
C SER A 7 2.14 9.12 13.38
N LYS A 8 1.84 10.34 12.89
CA LYS A 8 0.46 10.75 12.54
C LYS A 8 -0.11 9.92 11.40
N VAL A 9 0.67 9.66 10.35
CA VAL A 9 0.26 8.85 9.20
C VAL A 9 -0.11 7.44 9.65
N ILE A 10 0.74 6.81 10.47
CA ILE A 10 0.49 5.47 11.00
C ILE A 10 -0.73 5.46 11.93
N ILE A 11 -0.74 6.31 12.96
CA ILE A 11 -1.79 6.32 13.99
C ILE A 11 -3.17 6.55 13.38
N ASN A 12 -3.32 7.55 12.51
CA ASN A 12 -4.62 7.83 11.89
C ASN A 12 -5.09 6.69 10.97
N THR A 13 -4.17 6.09 10.21
CA THR A 13 -4.53 4.99 9.30
C THR A 13 -4.90 3.72 10.04
N VAL A 14 -4.14 3.35 11.08
CA VAL A 14 -4.42 2.17 11.92
C VAL A 14 -5.71 2.36 12.72
N ALA A 15 -5.90 3.52 13.35
CA ALA A 15 -7.13 3.82 14.09
C ALA A 15 -8.36 3.77 13.18
N ALA A 16 -8.25 4.26 11.94
CA ALA A 16 -9.32 4.14 10.95
C ALA A 16 -9.56 2.68 10.53
N SER A 17 -8.51 1.87 10.37
CA SER A 17 -8.62 0.45 9.99
C SER A 17 -9.25 -0.42 11.10
N ASP A 18 -8.98 -0.09 12.36
CA ASP A 18 -9.56 -0.79 13.51
C ASP A 18 -10.99 -0.37 13.83
N ALA A 19 -11.42 0.85 13.48
CA ALA A 19 -12.75 1.35 13.83
C ALA A 19 -13.92 0.45 13.35
N PRO A 20 -13.93 -0.08 12.10
CA PRO A 20 -14.96 -1.02 11.65
C PRO A 20 -14.94 -2.37 12.38
N HIS A 21 -13.78 -2.79 12.89
CA HIS A 21 -13.60 -4.07 13.59
C HIS A 21 -13.85 -3.94 15.11
N GLY A 22 -13.73 -2.73 15.65
CA GLY A 22 -13.73 -2.41 17.09
C GLY A 22 -15.01 -1.83 17.68
N ARG A 23 -16.18 -2.01 17.04
CA ARG A 23 -17.51 -1.57 17.55
C ARG A 23 -17.84 -0.07 17.43
N ARG A 24 -17.21 0.68 16.52
CA ARG A 24 -17.69 2.02 16.14
C ARG A 24 -18.15 2.00 14.69
N ALA A 25 -19.43 2.24 14.46
CA ALA A 25 -20.01 2.25 13.11
C ALA A 25 -19.35 3.37 12.28
N GLY A 26 -18.40 3.00 11.43
CA GLY A 26 -17.78 3.86 10.44
C GLY A 26 -17.92 3.22 9.06
N VAL A 27 -18.36 3.99 8.08
CA VAL A 27 -18.39 3.54 6.68
C VAL A 27 -16.97 3.64 6.15
N ALA A 28 -16.37 2.49 5.78
CA ALA A 28 -15.11 2.48 5.06
C ALA A 28 -15.41 2.43 3.56
N MET A 29 -14.94 3.41 2.81
CA MET A 29 -14.97 3.35 1.35
C MET A 29 -14.06 2.21 0.89
N SER A 30 -14.63 1.29 0.12
CA SER A 30 -13.90 0.12 -0.37
C SER A 30 -12.95 0.50 -1.51
N ASN A 31 -11.71 0.01 -1.47
CA ASN A 31 -10.85 -0.11 -2.64
C ASN A 31 -10.83 -1.58 -3.07
N PHE A 32 -11.19 -1.85 -4.33
CA PHE A 32 -11.28 -3.20 -4.93
C PHE A 32 -11.99 -4.28 -4.07
N GLY A 33 -12.98 -3.88 -3.27
CA GLY A 33 -13.80 -4.79 -2.45
C GLY A 33 -13.42 -4.84 -0.97
N SER A 34 -12.45 -4.05 -0.50
CA SER A 34 -12.03 -4.02 0.91
C SER A 34 -11.96 -2.60 1.48
N GLY A 35 -12.61 -2.39 2.63
CA GLY A 35 -12.56 -1.12 3.37
C GLY A 35 -11.16 -0.81 3.93
N ASN A 36 -10.45 -1.81 4.44
CA ASN A 36 -9.08 -1.63 4.94
C ASN A 36 -8.11 -1.24 3.82
N GLN A 37 -8.31 -1.74 2.61
CA GLN A 37 -7.54 -1.27 1.45
C GLN A 37 -7.85 0.19 1.14
N GLY A 38 -9.12 0.60 1.19
CA GLY A 38 -9.50 1.99 0.98
C GLY A 38 -8.83 2.91 1.99
N ILE A 39 -8.92 2.58 3.26
CA ILE A 39 -8.28 3.31 4.36
C ILE A 39 -6.75 3.37 4.18
N THR A 40 -6.12 2.23 3.87
CA THR A 40 -4.67 2.14 3.68
C THR A 40 -4.21 2.99 2.49
N ALA A 41 -5.02 3.06 1.44
CA ALA A 41 -4.73 3.89 0.28
C ALA A 41 -4.91 5.38 0.61
N THR A 42 -6.03 5.78 1.21
CA THR A 42 -6.42 7.19 1.28
C THR A 42 -5.89 7.92 2.51
N MET A 43 -5.89 7.30 3.70
CA MET A 43 -5.56 8.00 4.94
C MET A 43 -4.13 8.56 4.97
N PRO A 44 -3.10 7.85 4.47
CA PRO A 44 -1.76 8.44 4.41
C PRO A 44 -1.72 9.72 3.54
N VAL A 45 -2.45 9.73 2.43
CA VAL A 45 -2.52 10.89 1.52
C VAL A 45 -3.24 12.06 2.18
N VAL A 46 -4.35 11.81 2.90
CA VAL A 46 -5.08 12.83 3.67
C VAL A 46 -4.17 13.47 4.71
N VAL A 47 -3.51 12.66 5.54
CA VAL A 47 -2.66 13.16 6.63
C VAL A 47 -1.50 14.00 6.08
N VAL A 48 -0.90 13.59 4.96
CA VAL A 48 0.16 14.37 4.31
C VAL A 48 -0.38 15.66 3.69
N ALA A 49 -1.55 15.63 3.05
CA ALA A 49 -2.19 16.81 2.48
C ALA A 49 -2.53 17.85 3.56
N GLU A 50 -3.11 17.42 4.69
CA GLU A 50 -3.37 18.27 5.85
C GLU A 50 -2.08 18.87 6.41
N HIS A 51 -1.01 18.07 6.50
CA HIS A 51 0.29 18.54 6.97
C HIS A 51 0.88 19.62 6.06
N LEU A 52 0.68 19.50 4.75
CA LEU A 52 1.15 20.46 3.75
C LEU A 52 0.20 21.66 3.58
N GLY A 53 -0.99 21.63 4.18
CA GLY A 53 -1.98 22.71 4.06
C GLY A 53 -2.48 22.91 2.63
N VAL A 54 -2.57 21.84 1.83
CA VAL A 54 -3.00 21.93 0.42
C VAL A 54 -4.52 22.08 0.31
N ASP A 55 -4.97 22.62 -0.83
CA ASP A 55 -6.39 22.78 -1.14
C ASP A 55 -7.06 21.47 -1.59
N GLU A 56 -8.38 21.47 -1.64
CA GLU A 56 -9.18 20.31 -2.05
C GLU A 56 -8.86 19.87 -3.49
N GLU A 57 -8.56 20.80 -4.40
CA GLU A 57 -8.19 20.47 -5.77
C GLU A 57 -6.87 19.68 -5.81
N THR A 58 -5.86 20.12 -5.05
CA THR A 58 -4.60 19.40 -4.92
C THR A 58 -4.80 18.03 -4.30
N LEU A 59 -5.61 17.92 -3.25
CA LEU A 59 -5.93 16.62 -2.63
C LEU A 59 -6.62 15.68 -3.63
N ALA A 60 -7.58 16.19 -4.42
CA ALA A 60 -8.25 15.41 -5.46
C ALA A 60 -7.26 14.90 -6.53
N ARG A 61 -6.31 15.74 -6.94
CA ARG A 61 -5.24 15.34 -7.88
C ARG A 61 -4.31 14.29 -7.28
N ALA A 62 -3.98 14.37 -5.99
CA ALA A 62 -3.21 13.35 -5.29
C ALA A 62 -3.91 11.98 -5.28
N TYR A 63 -5.24 11.97 -5.12
CA TYR A 63 -6.02 10.73 -5.24
C TYR A 63 -5.97 10.11 -6.64
N LEU A 64 -5.97 10.92 -7.69
CA LEU A 64 -5.82 10.41 -9.07
C LEU A 64 -4.46 9.73 -9.26
N SER A 65 -3.38 10.32 -8.73
CA SER A 65 -2.03 9.72 -8.77
C SER A 65 -1.93 8.42 -8.00
N LEU A 66 -2.71 8.25 -6.92
CA LEU A 66 -2.82 7.01 -6.17
C LEU A 66 -3.58 5.90 -6.93
N ILE A 67 -4.66 6.28 -7.62
CA ILE A 67 -5.56 5.34 -8.29
C ILE A 67 -4.86 4.64 -9.48
N SER A 68 -4.01 5.36 -10.22
CA SER A 68 -3.31 4.81 -11.40
C SER A 68 -2.49 3.53 -11.10
N PRO A 69 -1.53 3.53 -10.17
CA PRO A 69 -0.79 2.31 -9.82
C PRO A 69 -1.68 1.27 -9.11
N ALA A 70 -2.67 1.70 -8.33
CA ALA A 70 -3.62 0.77 -7.70
C ALA A 70 -4.40 -0.04 -8.75
N ILE A 71 -4.87 0.60 -9.83
CA ILE A 71 -5.48 -0.05 -10.99
C ILE A 71 -4.46 -0.91 -11.74
N SER A 72 -3.25 -0.40 -11.98
CA SER A 72 -2.20 -1.13 -12.70
C SER A 72 -1.88 -2.47 -12.03
N ILE A 73 -1.78 -2.47 -10.70
CA ILE A 73 -1.53 -3.65 -9.89
C ILE A 73 -2.76 -4.56 -9.87
N HIS A 74 -3.94 -4.06 -9.45
CA HIS A 74 -5.13 -4.90 -9.25
C HIS A 74 -5.77 -5.43 -10.54
N SER A 75 -5.55 -4.79 -11.69
CA SER A 75 -6.06 -5.30 -12.98
C SER A 75 -5.32 -6.54 -13.49
N ARG A 76 -4.15 -6.86 -12.92
CA ARG A 76 -3.24 -7.89 -13.44
C ARG A 76 -3.25 -9.19 -12.64
N TYR A 77 -3.93 -9.27 -11.50
CA TYR A 77 -4.02 -10.52 -10.73
C TYR A 77 -5.45 -10.84 -10.27
N THR A 78 -5.62 -12.08 -9.81
CA THR A 78 -6.91 -12.72 -9.59
C THR A 78 -7.70 -12.11 -8.41
N ARG A 79 -9.03 -12.27 -8.46
CA ARG A 79 -9.97 -11.79 -7.43
C ARG A 79 -9.68 -12.33 -6.01
N LEU A 80 -8.99 -13.47 -5.92
CA LEU A 80 -8.49 -14.06 -4.68
C LEU A 80 -6.97 -14.26 -4.80
N SER A 81 -6.22 -13.89 -3.77
CA SER A 81 -4.77 -13.94 -3.73
C SER A 81 -4.27 -14.04 -2.29
N ALA A 82 -3.17 -14.77 -2.08
CA ALA A 82 -2.47 -14.82 -0.80
C ALA A 82 -1.63 -13.54 -0.54
N LEU A 83 -1.48 -12.62 -1.51
CA LEU A 83 -0.85 -11.33 -1.28
C LEU A 83 -1.77 -10.43 -0.44
N CYS A 84 -1.22 -9.83 0.60
CA CYS A 84 -1.93 -8.85 1.42
C CYS A 84 -2.27 -7.61 0.59
N ALA A 85 -3.55 -7.42 0.29
CA ALA A 85 -3.97 -6.27 -0.51
C ALA A 85 -3.77 -4.91 0.19
N ALA A 86 -3.47 -4.89 1.50
CA ALA A 86 -3.01 -3.67 2.16
C ALA A 86 -1.63 -3.22 1.62
N SER A 87 -0.75 -4.15 1.19
CA SER A 87 0.55 -3.80 0.61
C SER A 87 0.38 -3.09 -0.73
N THR A 88 -0.50 -3.60 -1.60
CA THR A 88 -0.80 -2.99 -2.90
C THR A 88 -1.56 -1.67 -2.74
N ALA A 89 -2.45 -1.56 -1.76
CA ALA A 89 -3.07 -0.28 -1.39
C ALA A 89 -2.04 0.75 -0.92
N ALA A 90 -1.07 0.33 -0.10
CA ALA A 90 0.00 1.20 0.37
C ALA A 90 0.96 1.63 -0.75
N MET A 91 1.15 0.82 -1.80
CA MET A 91 1.87 1.25 -3.01
C MET A 91 1.16 2.43 -3.69
N GLY A 92 -0.17 2.40 -3.74
CA GLY A 92 -0.98 3.54 -4.18
C GLY A 92 -0.83 4.75 -3.26
N ALA A 93 -0.85 4.54 -1.94
CA ALA A 93 -0.59 5.59 -0.95
C ALA A 93 0.78 6.25 -1.14
N ALA A 94 1.83 5.46 -1.40
CA ALA A 94 3.17 5.96 -1.69
C ALA A 94 3.17 6.88 -2.93
N ALA A 95 2.47 6.49 -4.00
CA ALA A 95 2.34 7.33 -5.19
C ALA A 95 1.62 8.67 -4.92
N GLY A 96 0.51 8.64 -4.17
CA GLY A 96 -0.22 9.85 -3.80
C GLY A 96 0.61 10.78 -2.89
N MET A 97 1.30 10.22 -1.89
CA MET A 97 2.20 10.97 -1.02
C MET A 97 3.39 11.55 -1.78
N ALA A 98 4.06 10.76 -2.63
CA ALA A 98 5.15 11.24 -3.47
C ALA A 98 4.70 12.40 -4.39
N TRP A 99 3.51 12.28 -4.99
CA TRP A 99 2.95 13.35 -5.79
C TRP A 99 2.73 14.63 -4.96
N LEU A 100 2.20 14.52 -3.74
CA LEU A 100 2.02 15.68 -2.86
C LEU A 100 3.35 16.37 -2.53
N PHE A 101 4.42 15.61 -2.27
CA PHE A 101 5.72 16.17 -1.90
C PHE A 101 6.49 16.77 -3.08
N THR A 102 6.52 16.11 -4.25
CA THR A 102 7.46 16.49 -5.32
C THR A 102 6.80 16.86 -6.64
N ARG A 103 5.57 16.40 -6.90
CA ARG A 103 4.90 16.46 -8.22
C ARG A 103 5.70 15.82 -9.36
N ASP A 104 6.71 15.02 -9.04
CA ASP A 104 7.60 14.40 -10.01
C ASP A 104 7.26 12.92 -10.18
N ILE A 105 7.08 12.53 -11.45
CA ILE A 105 6.73 11.16 -11.81
C ILE A 105 7.87 10.17 -11.52
N ASN A 106 9.13 10.61 -11.57
CA ASN A 106 10.25 9.72 -11.27
C ASN A 106 10.29 9.36 -9.78
N THR A 107 9.98 10.32 -8.90
CA THR A 107 9.81 10.08 -7.46
C THR A 107 8.69 9.06 -7.22
N ILE A 108 7.55 9.20 -7.91
CA ILE A 108 6.42 8.27 -7.80
C ILE A 108 6.83 6.85 -8.22
N ASN A 109 7.45 6.71 -9.39
CA ASN A 109 7.90 5.42 -9.92
C ASN A 109 8.92 4.76 -8.98
N THR A 110 9.88 5.54 -8.48
CA THR A 110 10.90 5.09 -7.53
C THR A 110 10.28 4.64 -6.21
N ALA A 111 9.28 5.36 -5.69
CA ALA A 111 8.58 4.98 -4.48
C ALA A 111 7.84 3.65 -4.65
N ILE A 112 7.22 3.40 -5.81
CA ILE A 112 6.55 2.12 -6.10
C ILE A 112 7.58 0.99 -6.20
N ILE A 113 8.71 1.20 -6.89
CA ILE A 113 9.79 0.21 -6.98
C ILE A 113 10.31 -0.15 -5.60
N ASN A 114 10.58 0.85 -4.76
CA ASN A 114 11.02 0.66 -3.37
C ASN A 114 9.98 -0.13 -2.55
N MET A 115 8.69 0.14 -2.74
CA MET A 115 7.63 -0.60 -2.08
C MET A 115 7.59 -2.08 -2.49
N VAL A 116 7.75 -2.38 -3.78
CA VAL A 116 7.84 -3.77 -4.24
C VAL A 116 9.08 -4.44 -3.66
N SER A 117 10.21 -3.74 -3.57
CA SER A 117 11.41 -4.27 -2.92
C SER A 117 11.20 -4.56 -1.42
N ASP A 118 10.51 -3.69 -0.70
CA ASP A 118 10.37 -3.73 0.77
C ASP A 118 9.32 -4.74 1.26
N ILE A 119 8.14 -4.80 0.62
CA ILE A 119 6.96 -5.47 1.22
C ILE A 119 6.22 -6.48 0.31
N THR A 120 6.85 -6.98 -0.76
CA THR A 120 6.23 -7.97 -1.67
C THR A 120 5.74 -9.25 -0.98
N GLY A 121 6.34 -9.66 0.14
CA GLY A 121 6.07 -10.94 0.79
C GLY A 121 4.93 -10.95 1.82
N MET A 122 4.20 -9.85 2.03
CA MET A 122 3.17 -9.81 3.07
C MET A 122 1.95 -10.67 2.68
N ILE A 123 1.60 -11.64 3.53
CA ILE A 123 0.55 -12.62 3.26
C ILE A 123 -0.82 -12.17 3.80
N CYS A 124 -1.88 -12.40 3.02
CA CYS A 124 -3.27 -12.31 3.42
C CYS A 124 -3.77 -13.67 3.92
N ASP A 125 -4.09 -13.77 5.19
CA ASP A 125 -4.55 -14.98 5.89
C ASP A 125 -5.96 -14.83 6.47
N GLY A 126 -6.69 -13.77 6.07
CA GLY A 126 -8.05 -13.51 6.52
C GLY A 126 -8.20 -13.12 8.00
N ALA A 127 -7.10 -12.89 8.73
CA ALA A 127 -7.16 -12.56 10.16
C ALA A 127 -7.57 -11.08 10.37
N SER A 128 -8.85 -10.85 10.71
CA SER A 128 -9.44 -9.51 10.85
C SER A 128 -8.73 -8.65 11.91
N ASN A 129 -8.43 -9.21 13.09
CA ASN A 129 -7.83 -8.45 14.19
C ASN A 129 -6.35 -8.09 13.98
N SER A 130 -5.59 -8.88 13.22
CA SER A 130 -4.18 -8.59 12.93
C SER A 130 -3.99 -7.72 11.69
N CYS A 131 -5.08 -7.38 10.97
CA CYS A 131 -5.03 -6.56 9.78
C CYS A 131 -4.47 -5.16 10.07
N ALA A 132 -4.84 -4.55 11.20
CA ALA A 132 -4.30 -3.26 11.64
C ALA A 132 -2.77 -3.27 11.78
N MET A 133 -2.20 -4.37 12.27
CA MET A 133 -0.73 -4.52 12.38
C MET A 133 -0.09 -4.53 10.99
N LYS A 134 -0.68 -5.27 10.03
CA LYS A 134 -0.24 -5.29 8.63
C LYS A 134 -0.35 -3.90 8.00
N VAL A 135 -1.46 -3.19 8.23
CA VAL A 135 -1.66 -1.80 7.80
C VAL A 135 -0.57 -0.88 8.36
N SER A 136 -0.26 -0.97 9.64
CA SER A 136 0.83 -0.20 10.27
C SER A 136 2.15 -0.40 9.55
N SER A 137 2.52 -1.64 9.25
CA SER A 137 3.78 -1.96 8.58
C SER A 137 3.83 -1.42 7.16
N VAL A 138 2.80 -1.68 6.34
CA VAL A 138 2.81 -1.25 4.94
C VAL A 138 2.74 0.26 4.77
N VAL A 139 2.06 0.97 5.67
CA VAL A 139 1.98 2.44 5.67
C VAL A 139 3.32 3.05 6.08
N SER A 140 3.99 2.48 7.10
CA SER A 140 5.34 2.90 7.47
C SER A 140 6.33 2.69 6.32
N SER A 141 6.22 1.55 5.62
CA SER A 141 7.01 1.26 4.41
C SER A 141 6.71 2.25 3.28
N ALA A 142 5.44 2.60 3.05
CA ALA A 142 5.05 3.59 2.04
C ALA A 142 5.71 4.94 2.29
N PHE A 143 5.63 5.45 3.52
CA PHE A 143 6.26 6.72 3.88
C PHE A 143 7.79 6.65 3.73
N LYS A 144 8.43 5.57 4.19
CA LYS A 144 9.86 5.32 4.01
C LYS A 144 10.27 5.30 2.54
N ALA A 145 9.53 4.60 1.70
CA ALA A 145 9.80 4.48 0.26
C ALA A 145 9.74 5.83 -0.45
N VAL A 146 8.79 6.70 -0.06
CA VAL A 146 8.70 8.07 -0.57
C VAL A 146 9.89 8.91 -0.15
N LEU A 147 10.30 8.86 1.13
CA LEU A 147 11.49 9.58 1.60
C LEU A 147 12.77 9.13 0.87
N MET A 148 12.93 7.83 0.66
CA MET A 148 14.06 7.29 -0.11
C MET A 148 14.02 7.78 -1.55
N ALA A 149 12.85 7.74 -2.19
CA ALA A 149 12.68 8.23 -3.56
C ALA A 149 13.04 9.72 -3.70
N MET A 150 12.62 10.56 -2.73
CA MET A 150 12.97 11.98 -2.69
C MET A 150 14.49 12.23 -2.55
N GLN A 151 15.22 11.28 -1.97
CA GLN A 151 16.69 11.31 -1.87
C GLN A 151 17.38 10.65 -3.06
N ASN A 152 16.65 10.37 -4.15
CA ASN A 152 17.12 9.62 -5.32
C ASN A 152 17.66 8.22 -4.98
N SER A 153 17.15 7.62 -3.91
CA SER A 153 17.47 6.24 -3.51
C SER A 153 16.40 5.29 -4.02
N CYS A 154 16.82 4.36 -4.87
CA CYS A 154 15.99 3.32 -5.47
C CYS A 154 16.65 1.96 -5.26
N ALA A 155 15.86 0.90 -5.05
CA ALA A 155 16.35 -0.46 -5.23
C ALA A 155 16.90 -0.63 -6.65
N GLY A 156 18.11 -1.18 -6.77
CA GLY A 156 18.79 -1.33 -8.04
C GLY A 156 18.07 -2.29 -8.98
N ALA A 157 18.22 -2.11 -10.28
CA ALA A 157 17.57 -2.96 -11.29
C ALA A 157 17.99 -4.44 -11.24
N ASN A 158 19.04 -4.78 -10.48
CA ASN A 158 19.51 -6.13 -10.25
C ASN A 158 19.08 -6.71 -8.88
N ASP A 159 18.32 -5.94 -8.09
CA ASP A 159 17.90 -6.34 -6.76
C ASP A 159 16.62 -7.17 -6.81
N GLY A 160 16.75 -8.49 -6.69
CA GLY A 160 15.62 -9.40 -6.54
C GLY A 160 14.64 -9.33 -7.71
N ILE A 161 13.40 -8.92 -7.46
CA ILE A 161 12.32 -8.93 -8.46
C ILE A 161 12.05 -7.55 -9.08
N VAL A 162 12.71 -6.50 -8.59
CA VAL A 162 12.52 -5.14 -9.12
C VAL A 162 13.33 -4.93 -10.40
N CYS A 163 12.92 -3.96 -11.20
CA CYS A 163 13.53 -3.57 -12.45
C CYS A 163 13.63 -2.04 -12.52
N ALA A 164 14.44 -1.53 -13.46
CA ALA A 164 14.53 -0.08 -13.69
C ALA A 164 13.18 0.55 -14.08
N ASP A 165 12.35 -0.23 -14.79
CA ASP A 165 11.00 0.17 -15.17
C ASP A 165 9.97 -0.29 -14.11
N VAL A 166 9.10 0.64 -13.72
CA VAL A 166 8.08 0.40 -12.69
C VAL A 166 7.03 -0.61 -13.16
N GLU A 167 6.68 -0.59 -14.45
CA GLU A 167 5.68 -1.50 -15.01
C GLU A 167 6.20 -2.93 -15.08
N GLN A 168 7.46 -3.11 -15.45
CA GLN A 168 8.14 -4.41 -15.39
C GLN A 168 8.27 -4.93 -13.95
N THR A 169 8.54 -4.04 -13.00
CA THR A 169 8.55 -4.37 -11.56
C THR A 169 7.18 -4.87 -11.08
N ILE A 170 6.10 -4.16 -11.42
CA ILE A 170 4.72 -4.59 -11.14
C ILE A 170 4.40 -5.92 -11.82
N ASN A 171 4.86 -6.13 -13.05
CA ASN A 171 4.67 -7.40 -13.76
C ASN A 171 5.36 -8.56 -13.03
N ASN A 172 6.56 -8.37 -12.50
CA ASN A 172 7.25 -9.39 -11.72
C ASN A 172 6.52 -9.70 -10.41
N LEU A 173 6.02 -8.68 -9.70
CA LEU A 173 5.13 -8.88 -8.54
C LEU A 173 3.91 -9.71 -8.93
N CYS A 174 3.20 -9.34 -10.00
CA CYS A 174 2.01 -10.05 -10.45
C CYS A 174 2.30 -11.51 -10.85
N ARG A 175 3.48 -11.79 -11.42
CA ARG A 175 3.91 -13.16 -11.73
C ARG A 175 4.02 -14.04 -10.49
N LEU A 176 4.45 -13.49 -9.34
CA LEU A 176 4.47 -14.21 -8.06
C LEU A 176 3.05 -14.49 -7.54
N VAL A 177 2.15 -13.52 -7.74
CA VAL A 177 0.78 -13.60 -7.26
C VAL A 177 -0.04 -14.63 -8.04
N ILE A 178 0.01 -14.61 -9.37
CA ILE A 178 -0.92 -15.38 -10.22
C ILE A 178 -0.68 -16.89 -10.13
N LYS A 179 0.57 -17.34 -9.97
CA LYS A 179 0.94 -18.76 -10.03
C LYS A 179 1.45 -19.26 -8.67
N PRO A 180 2.64 -18.86 -8.17
CA PRO A 180 3.16 -19.36 -6.89
C PRO A 180 2.21 -19.19 -5.71
N MET A 181 1.61 -18.01 -5.54
CA MET A 181 0.75 -17.74 -4.38
C MET A 181 -0.57 -18.51 -4.37
N THR A 182 -0.97 -19.15 -5.48
CA THR A 182 -2.12 -20.09 -5.46
C THR A 182 -1.82 -21.35 -4.63
N LEU A 183 -0.54 -21.75 -4.52
CA LEU A 183 -0.12 -22.83 -3.64
C LEU A 183 -0.05 -22.34 -2.19
N THR A 184 0.42 -21.11 -1.97
CA THR A 184 0.40 -20.46 -0.66
C THR A 184 -1.01 -20.36 -0.11
N ASP A 185 -1.98 -19.97 -0.94
CA ASP A 185 -3.40 -19.89 -0.57
C ASP A 185 -3.95 -21.25 -0.09
N LYS A 186 -3.63 -22.34 -0.80
CA LYS A 186 -4.00 -23.70 -0.38
C LYS A 186 -3.40 -24.09 0.96
N GLU A 187 -2.13 -23.73 1.19
CA GLU A 187 -1.46 -24.02 2.46
C GLU A 187 -2.06 -23.22 3.61
N ILE A 188 -2.38 -21.94 3.40
CA ILE A 188 -3.09 -21.12 4.39
C ILE A 188 -4.41 -21.79 4.78
N ILE A 189 -5.21 -22.23 3.79
CA ILE A 189 -6.47 -22.92 4.05
C ILE A 189 -6.23 -24.23 4.82
N SER A 190 -5.23 -25.01 4.45
CA SER A 190 -4.85 -26.25 5.15
C SER A 190 -4.56 -25.98 6.64
N ILE A 191 -3.76 -24.95 6.93
CA ILE A 191 -3.44 -24.52 8.30
C ILE A 191 -4.69 -24.05 9.04
N MET A 192 -5.59 -23.31 8.38
CA MET A 192 -6.83 -22.80 8.98
C MET A 192 -7.81 -23.93 9.34
N VAL A 193 -7.93 -24.94 8.48
CA VAL A 193 -8.83 -26.10 8.68
C VAL A 193 -8.27 -27.06 9.74
N ALA A 194 -6.95 -27.12 9.92
CA ALA A 194 -6.30 -27.97 10.91
C ALA A 194 -6.31 -27.40 12.35
N LYS A 195 -6.91 -26.22 12.58
CA LYS A 195 -7.08 -25.59 13.90
C LYS A 195 -8.43 -25.92 14.51
#